data_AF-A0A2A2G2M1-F1
#
_entry.id   AF-A0A2A2G2M1-F1
#
_cell.length_a   1.000
_cell.length_b   1.000
_cell.length_c   1.000
_cell.angle_alpha   90.00
_cell.angle_beta   90.00
_cell.angle_gamma   90.00
#
_symmetry.space_group_name_H-M   'P 1'
#
loop_
_entity.id
_entity.type
_entity.pdbx_description
1 polymer ?
#
loop_
_entity_poly.entity_id
_entity_poly.type
_entity_poly.pdbx_seq_one_letter_code
_entity_poly.pdbx_strand_id
1 'polypeptide(L)' 'MTYITAAPGTHTAPIPLREIAPWAIFAGLIALLALYFVSTEQGAVAVFDGMYVHEFVHDARHLLGFPCH' A
#
# COMPACT_ATOMS: atom_id res chain seq x y z
N MET A 1 20.11 -3.08 57.16
CA MET A 1 19.03 -2.48 56.35
C MET A 1 19.39 -2.72 54.89
N THR A 2 18.63 -3.57 54.20
CA THR A 2 18.86 -3.91 52.79
C THR A 2 17.75 -3.27 51.98
N TYR A 3 18.08 -2.36 51.07
CA TYR A 3 17.12 -1.78 50.13
C TYR A 3 17.12 -2.61 48.84
N ILE A 4 15.94 -3.01 48.39
CA ILE A 4 15.75 -3.66 47.09
C ILE A 4 15.54 -2.53 46.08
N THR A 5 16.52 -2.32 45.20
CA THR A 5 16.36 -1.43 44.05
C THR A 5 15.52 -2.14 43.00
N ALA A 6 14.32 -1.63 42.72
CA ALA A 6 13.50 -2.12 41.62
C ALA A 6 14.14 -1.73 40.27
N ALA A 7 14.35 -2.70 39.39
CA ALA A 7 14.80 -2.43 38.02
C ALA A 7 13.70 -1.69 37.24
N PRO A 8 14.04 -0.72 36.38
CA PRO A 8 13.05 -0.01 35.59
C PRO A 8 12.32 -1.00 34.66
N GLY A 9 10.99 -1.03 34.76
CA GLY A 9 10.14 -1.84 33.89
C GLY A 9 10.22 -1.34 32.45
N THR A 10 10.35 -2.25 31.49
CA THR A 10 10.25 -1.93 30.07
C THR A 10 8.79 -1.69 29.71
N HIS A 11 8.40 -0.42 29.55
CA HIS A 11 7.07 -0.06 29.08
C HIS A 11 7.03 -0.12 27.56
N THR A 12 6.10 -0.92 27.01
CA THR A 12 5.78 -0.89 25.58
C THR A 12 5.11 0.43 25.24
N ALA A 13 5.74 1.22 24.37
CA ALA A 13 5.14 2.46 23.88
C ALA A 13 3.92 2.13 22.98
N PRO A 14 2.79 2.84 23.14
CA PRO A 14 1.62 2.66 22.28
C PRO A 14 1.88 3.18 20.86
N ILE A 15 1.28 2.52 19.86
CA ILE A 15 1.38 2.94 18.45
C ILE A 15 0.59 4.25 18.26
N PRO A 16 1.20 5.32 17.71
CA PRO A 16 0.53 6.62 17.55
C PRO A 16 -0.40 6.63 16.33
N LEU A 17 -1.56 5.96 16.46
CA LEU A 17 -2.50 5.80 15.34
C LEU A 17 -2.97 7.12 14.73
N ARG A 18 -3.12 8.18 15.54
CA ARG A 18 -3.55 9.50 15.06
C ARG A 18 -2.55 10.14 14.09
N GLU A 19 -1.27 9.85 14.26
CA GLU A 19 -0.20 10.39 13.42
C GLU A 19 -0.03 9.56 12.14
N ILE A 20 -0.26 8.25 12.23
CA ILE A 20 -0.12 7.30 11.11
C ILE A 20 -1.36 7.32 10.21
N ALA A 21 -2.56 7.45 10.78
CA ALA A 21 -3.82 7.28 10.06
C ALA A 21 -3.96 8.15 8.80
N PRO A 22 -3.62 9.46 8.79
CA PRO A 22 -3.73 10.27 7.58
C PRO A 22 -2.89 9.73 6.42
N TRP A 23 -1.67 9.30 6.71
CA TRP A 23 -0.75 8.75 5.71
C TRP A 23 -1.17 7.35 5.25
N ALA A 24 -1.63 6.51 6.17
CA ALA A 24 -2.14 5.19 5.85
C ALA A 24 -3.40 5.26 4.97
N ILE A 25 -4.31 6.18 5.27
CA ILE A 25 -5.50 6.43 4.43
C ILE A 25 -5.06 6.94 3.06
N PHE A 26 -4.17 7.93 3.02
CA PHE A 26 -3.69 8.46 1.75
C PHE A 26 -3.04 7.37 0.88
N ALA A 27 -2.08 6.61 1.44
CA ALA A 27 -1.44 5.50 0.74
C ALA A 27 -2.45 4.42 0.33
N GLY A 28 -3.43 4.11 1.19
CA GLY A 28 -4.51 3.18 0.90
C GLY A 28 -5.36 3.63 -0.28
N LEU A 29 -5.72 4.91 -0.36
CA LEU A 29 -6.47 5.47 -1.49
C LEU A 29 -5.66 5.39 -2.80
N ILE A 30 -4.37 5.69 -2.76
CA ILE A 30 -3.49 5.55 -3.93
C ILE A 30 -3.37 4.08 -4.35
N ALA A 31 -3.25 3.16 -3.39
CA ALA A 31 -3.21 1.73 -3.67
C ALA A 31 -4.52 1.24 -4.31
N LEU A 32 -5.68 1.68 -3.83
CA LEU A 32 -6.98 1.36 -4.43
C LEU A 32 -7.08 1.91 -5.86
N LEU A 33 -6.59 3.13 -6.10
CA LEU A 33 -6.54 3.70 -7.43
C LEU A 33 -5.66 2.88 -8.37
N ALA A 34 -4.46 2.50 -7.91
CA ALA A 34 -3.55 1.65 -8.67
C ALA A 34 -4.19 0.28 -8.98
N LEU A 35 -4.85 -0.34 -8.00
CA LEU A 35 -5.58 -1.60 -8.19
C LEU A 35 -6.71 -1.44 -9.21
N TYR A 36 -7.47 -0.36 -9.16
CA TYR A 36 -8.51 -0.07 -10.16
C TYR A 36 -7.91 -0.02 -11.57
N PHE A 37 -6.84 0.75 -11.77
CA PHE A 37 -6.19 0.88 -13.06
C PHE A 37 -5.64 -0.47 -13.56
N VAL A 38 -4.88 -1.18 -12.73
CA VAL A 38 -4.25 -2.46 -13.13
C VAL A 38 -5.26 -3.58 -13.37
N SER A 39 -6.39 -3.60 -12.64
CA SER A 39 -7.37 -4.69 -12.74
C SER A 39 -8.52 -4.44 -13.71
N THR A 40 -9.07 -3.22 -13.72
CA THR A 40 -10.31 -2.90 -14.45
C THR A 40 -10.09 -2.03 -15.67
N GLU A 41 -9.05 -1.20 -15.68
CA GLU A 41 -8.78 -0.27 -16.77
C GLU A 41 -7.95 -0.95 -17.86
N GLN A 42 -8.61 -1.52 -18.86
CA GLN A 42 -7.98 -2.22 -19.99
C GLN A 42 -7.54 -1.26 -21.11
N GLY A 43 -7.06 -0.05 -20.77
CA GLY A 43 -6.79 1.01 -21.74
C GLY A 43 -8.05 1.71 -22.26
N ALA A 44 -9.18 1.58 -21.57
CA ALA A 44 -10.46 2.18 -21.96
C ALA A 44 -10.43 3.72 -21.96
N VAL A 45 -9.51 4.33 -21.22
CA VAL A 45 -9.28 5.79 -21.20
C VAL A 45 -7.95 6.19 -21.84
N ALA A 46 -7.27 5.26 -22.51
CA ALA A 46 -6.04 5.58 -23.22
C ALA A 46 -6.34 6.54 -24.39
N VAL A 47 -5.88 7.79 -24.26
CA VAL A 47 -6.01 8.82 -25.30
C VAL A 47 -4.98 8.61 -26.42
N PHE A 48 -3.87 7.94 -26.12
CA PHE A 48 -2.79 7.65 -27.05
C PHE A 48 -2.48 6.15 -27.02
N ASP A 49 -2.26 5.58 -28.20
CA ASP A 49 -1.75 4.22 -28.31
C ASP A 49 -0.30 4.18 -27.80
N GLY A 50 -0.03 3.27 -26.87
CA GLY A 50 1.21 3.26 -26.10
C GLY A 50 1.62 1.85 -25.72
N MET A 51 2.33 1.15 -26.60
CA MET A 51 2.81 -0.21 -26.34
C MET A 51 3.56 -0.35 -25.02
N TYR A 52 4.44 0.59 -24.69
CA TYR A 52 5.21 0.52 -23.43
C TYR A 52 4.31 0.60 -22.19
N VAL A 53 3.30 1.47 -22.20
CA VAL A 53 2.36 1.59 -21.08
C VAL A 53 1.45 0.38 -21.03
N HIS A 54 1.01 -0.12 -22.20
CA HIS A 54 0.20 -1.32 -22.33
C HIS A 54 0.93 -2.54 -21.75
N GLU A 55 2.17 -2.79 -22.15
CA GLU A 55 2.99 -3.90 -21.64
C GLU A 55 3.27 -3.76 -20.14
N PHE A 56 3.60 -2.56 -19.65
CA PHE A 56 3.84 -2.33 -18.23
C PHE A 56 2.60 -2.64 -17.37
N VAL A 57 1.43 -2.13 -17.77
CA VAL A 57 0.17 -2.39 -17.05
C VAL A 57 -0.23 -3.86 -17.17
N HIS A 58 -0.02 -4.44 -18.34
CA HIS A 58 -0.27 -5.86 -18.58
C HIS A 58 0.59 -6.76 -17.68
N ASP A 59 1.88 -6.45 -17.52
CA ASP A 59 2.79 -7.19 -16.63
C ASP A 59 2.43 -6.99 -15.15
N ALA A 60 2.05 -5.76 -14.76
CA ALA A 60 1.62 -5.48 -13.39
C ALA A 60 0.38 -6.30 -12.99
N ARG A 61 -0.56 -6.52 -13.91
CA ARG A 61 -1.76 -7.30 -13.63
C ARG A 61 -1.44 -8.79 -13.50
N HIS A 62 -0.46 -9.30 -14.25
CA HIS A 62 0.07 -10.66 -14.05
C HIS A 62 0.75 -10.81 -12.70
N LEU A 63 1.54 -9.81 -12.29
CA LEU A 63 2.19 -9.81 -10.98
C LEU A 63 1.16 -9.85 -9.84
N LEU A 64 0.02 -9.17 -10.00
CA LEU A 64 -1.07 -9.17 -9.03
C LEU A 64 -2.07 -10.35 -9.21
N GLY A 65 -1.82 -11.26 -10.15
CA GLY A 65 -2.61 -12.48 -10.35
C GLY A 65 -3.95 -12.28 -11.06
N PHE A 66 -4.17 -11.13 -11.71
CA PHE A 66 -5.40 -10.89 -12.47
C PHE A 66 -5.38 -11.67 -13.81
N PRO A 67 -6.46 -12.38 -14.17
CA PRO A 67 -6.51 -13.27 -15.32
C PRO A 67 -6.54 -12.49 -16.64
N CYS A 68 -5.75 -12.90 -17.64
CA CYS A 68 -5.75 -12.29 -18.99
C CYS A 68 -6.91 -12.80 -19.82
N HIS A 69 -7.38 -11.95 -20.73
CA HIS A 69 -8.20 -12.37 -21.86
C HIS A 69 -7.50 -13.51 -22.61
#